data_AF-G6C2C3-F1
#
_entry.id   AF-G6C2C3-F1
#
_cell.length_a   1.000
_cell.length_b   1.000
_cell.length_c   1.000
_cell.angle_alpha   90.00
_cell.angle_beta   90.00
_cell.angle_gamma   90.00
#
_symmetry.space_group_name_H-M   'P 1'
#
loop_
_entity.id
_entity.type
_entity.pdbx_description
1 polymer ?
#
loop_
_entity_poly.entity_id
_entity_poly.type
_entity_poly.pdbx_seq_one_letter_code
_entity_poly.pdbx_strand_id
1 'polypeptide(L)'
;MLKIEKIALKDRIVDKDNYFEIAYCEELKIYMMSVLVFWVATYYRYYKIGEEDYNLYKNNPQSFYKKYENEIKQNNNVYTENFIGSESLRDYDGVKDFQHSYSTKNGIINPFQYYVYIEGILFARIMWEIGEFLIPPFQMKIDINENKIFPLREKCKLLYDNRGEPLCYYLPIDDFKKILA
;
A
#
# COMPACT_ATOMS: atom_id res chain seq x y z
N MET A 1 11.89 -10.61 -3.74
CA MET A 1 10.71 -10.02 -4.40
C MET A 1 9.63 -11.09 -4.48
N LEU A 2 8.43 -10.80 -3.99
CA LEU A 2 7.32 -11.77 -4.01
C LEU A 2 6.14 -11.20 -4.79
N LYS A 3 5.65 -11.94 -5.79
CA LYS A 3 4.44 -11.59 -6.54
C LYS A 3 3.22 -11.92 -5.69
N ILE A 4 2.34 -10.95 -5.49
CA ILE A 4 1.12 -11.07 -4.69
C ILE A 4 -0.08 -10.77 -5.59
N GLU A 5 -0.88 -11.80 -5.85
CA GLU A 5 -2.18 -11.64 -6.53
C GLU A 5 -3.31 -11.42 -5.52
N LYS A 6 -3.24 -12.10 -4.38
CA LYS A 6 -4.21 -11.99 -3.30
C LYS A 6 -3.56 -12.28 -1.95
N ILE A 7 -3.84 -11.46 -0.95
CA ILE A 7 -3.37 -11.70 0.41
C ILE A 7 -4.27 -12.73 1.08
N ALA A 8 -3.68 -13.85 1.52
CA ALA A 8 -4.35 -14.85 2.33
C ALA A 8 -3.97 -14.68 3.82
N LEU A 9 -4.98 -14.64 4.69
CA LEU A 9 -4.82 -14.43 6.13
C LEU A 9 -5.32 -15.66 6.90
N LYS A 10 -4.52 -16.10 7.88
CA LYS A 10 -4.86 -17.16 8.85
C LYS A 10 -5.11 -16.55 10.22
N ASP A 11 -5.92 -17.24 11.04
CA ASP A 11 -6.22 -16.86 12.43
C ASP A 11 -6.67 -15.39 12.60
N ARG A 12 -7.56 -14.98 11.69
CA ARG A 12 -8.12 -13.64 11.63
C ARG A 12 -8.97 -13.34 12.85
N ILE A 13 -8.74 -12.17 13.44
CA ILE A 13 -9.65 -11.56 14.40
C ILE A 13 -10.36 -10.44 13.67
N VAL A 14 -11.68 -10.52 13.62
CA VAL A 14 -12.53 -9.59 12.86
C VAL A 14 -13.25 -8.67 13.84
N ASP A 15 -13.06 -7.37 13.67
CA ASP A 15 -13.79 -6.31 14.35
C ASP A 15 -14.85 -5.75 13.40
N LYS A 16 -16.09 -6.19 13.58
CA LYS A 16 -17.19 -5.79 12.70
C LYS A 16 -17.66 -4.36 12.96
N ASP A 17 -17.55 -3.89 14.19
CA ASP A 17 -18.02 -2.56 14.59
C ASP A 17 -17.12 -1.47 14.03
N ASN A 18 -15.82 -1.78 13.90
CA ASN A 18 -14.80 -0.86 13.37
C ASN A 18 -14.32 -1.23 11.95
N TYR A 19 -14.94 -2.23 11.31
CA TYR A 19 -14.69 -2.63 9.92
C TYR A 19 -13.23 -2.98 9.60
N PHE A 20 -12.54 -3.69 10.50
CA PHE A 20 -11.19 -4.16 10.24
C PHE A 20 -10.98 -5.60 10.69
N GLU A 21 -9.91 -6.22 10.20
CA GLU A 21 -9.41 -7.49 10.69
C GLU A 21 -7.90 -7.42 10.94
N ILE A 22 -7.42 -8.19 11.90
CA ILE A 22 -5.99 -8.36 12.16
C ILE A 22 -5.61 -9.84 12.04
N ALA A 23 -4.45 -10.10 11.46
CA ALA A 23 -3.98 -11.47 11.26
C ALA A 23 -2.47 -11.51 11.03
N TYR A 24 -1.90 -12.72 11.14
CA TYR A 24 -0.58 -13.01 10.61
C TYR A 24 -0.72 -13.48 9.15
N CYS A 25 -0.01 -12.82 8.25
CA CYS A 25 0.10 -13.23 6.85
C CYS A 25 1.37 -14.06 6.66
N GLU A 26 1.22 -15.38 6.51
CA GLU A 26 2.36 -16.30 6.34
C GLU A 26 3.19 -16.00 5.10
N GLU A 27 2.53 -15.62 4.00
CA GLU A 27 3.18 -15.33 2.72
C GLU A 27 4.13 -14.12 2.84
N LEU A 28 3.67 -13.08 3.54
CA LEU A 28 4.41 -11.84 3.74
C LEU A 28 5.30 -11.86 4.99
N LYS A 29 5.10 -12.87 5.86
CA LYS A 29 5.72 -13.04 7.19
C LYS A 29 5.56 -11.82 8.08
N ILE A 30 4.37 -11.21 8.09
CA ILE A 30 4.06 -10.03 8.90
C ILE A 30 2.72 -10.19 9.63
N TYR A 31 2.59 -9.51 10.76
CA TYR A 31 1.27 -9.16 11.28
C TYR A 31 0.77 -7.94 10.51
N MET A 32 -0.52 -7.96 10.18
CA MET A 32 -1.15 -6.87 9.46
C MET A 32 -2.58 -6.63 9.90
N MET A 33 -3.02 -5.39 9.71
CA MET A 33 -4.40 -4.96 9.83
C MET A 33 -4.95 -4.66 8.44
N SER A 34 -6.11 -5.24 8.11
CA SER A 34 -6.87 -4.95 6.90
C SER A 34 -8.11 -4.15 7.27
N VAL A 35 -8.23 -2.93 6.77
CA VAL A 35 -9.39 -2.06 7.02
C VAL A 35 -10.27 -2.05 5.78
N LEU A 36 -11.55 -2.40 5.94
CA LEU A 36 -12.53 -2.37 4.86
C LEU A 36 -12.99 -0.94 4.60
N VAL A 37 -12.71 -0.46 3.39
CA VAL A 37 -13.25 0.78 2.85
C VAL A 37 -14.56 0.46 2.16
N PHE A 38 -15.67 1.07 2.59
CA PHE A 38 -16.99 0.79 2.02
C PHE A 38 -17.70 2.02 1.42
N TRP A 39 -17.29 3.25 1.76
CA TRP A 39 -18.02 4.45 1.30
C TRP A 39 -17.67 4.93 -0.11
N VAL A 40 -16.55 4.49 -0.72
CA VAL A 40 -16.19 4.84 -2.11
C VAL A 40 -16.30 3.64 -3.04
N ALA A 41 -15.72 2.52 -2.63
CA ALA A 41 -15.72 1.23 -3.30
C ALA A 41 -15.35 0.20 -2.22
N THR A 42 -15.97 -0.97 -2.24
CA THR A 42 -15.69 -2.03 -1.26
C THR A 42 -14.32 -2.65 -1.53
N TYR A 43 -13.29 -2.24 -0.79
CA TYR A 43 -11.92 -2.75 -0.93
C TYR A 43 -11.14 -2.63 0.39
N TYR A 44 -10.02 -3.36 0.52
CA TYR A 44 -9.18 -3.32 1.71
C TYR A 44 -7.95 -2.42 1.57
N ARG A 45 -7.67 -1.67 2.64
CA ARG A 45 -6.36 -1.06 2.91
C ARG A 45 -5.60 -1.92 3.90
N TYR A 46 -4.29 -2.02 3.70
CA TYR A 46 -3.41 -2.87 4.48
C TYR A 46 -2.40 -2.04 5.26
N TYR A 47 -2.26 -2.37 6.54
CA TYR A 47 -1.36 -1.72 7.47
C TYR A 47 -0.47 -2.75 8.15
N LYS A 48 0.81 -2.45 8.29
CA LYS A 48 1.72 -3.26 9.09
C LYS A 48 1.47 -3.02 10.57
N ILE A 49 1.38 -4.10 11.34
CA ILE A 49 1.34 -4.05 12.81
C ILE A 49 2.38 -5.02 13.38
N GLY A 50 2.73 -4.87 14.65
CA GLY A 50 3.59 -5.84 15.36
C GLY A 50 2.82 -7.02 15.94
N GLU A 51 3.54 -8.06 16.35
CA GLU A 51 2.97 -9.13 17.18
C GLU A 51 2.45 -8.57 18.52
N GLU A 52 3.18 -7.62 19.11
CA GLU A 52 2.77 -6.91 20.32
C GLU A 52 1.42 -6.20 20.13
N ASP A 53 1.18 -5.61 18.95
CA ASP A 53 -0.06 -4.93 18.62
C ASP A 53 -1.22 -5.91 18.41
N TYR A 54 -0.93 -7.04 17.77
CA TYR A 54 -1.90 -8.13 17.63
C TYR A 54 -2.33 -8.66 19.02
N ASN A 55 -1.39 -8.81 19.95
CA ASN A 55 -1.68 -9.20 21.33
C ASN A 55 -2.33 -8.05 22.13
N LEU A 56 -1.99 -6.79 21.83
CA LEU A 56 -2.63 -5.63 22.44
C LEU A 56 -4.13 -5.61 22.13
N TYR A 57 -4.54 -5.90 20.90
CA TYR A 57 -5.96 -6.00 20.57
C TYR A 57 -6.66 -7.09 21.40
N LYS A 58 -6.05 -8.27 21.56
CA LYS A 58 -6.64 -9.36 22.36
C LYS A 58 -6.81 -9.00 23.83
N ASN A 59 -5.82 -8.31 24.41
CA ASN A 59 -5.77 -8.05 25.85
C ASN A 59 -6.46 -6.73 26.23
N ASN A 60 -6.38 -5.71 25.37
CA ASN A 60 -6.93 -4.38 25.61
C ASN A 60 -7.30 -3.68 24.28
N PRO A 61 -8.47 -3.99 23.69
CA PRO A 61 -8.92 -3.38 22.44
C PRO A 61 -8.96 -1.85 22.46
N GLN A 62 -9.30 -1.24 23.60
CA GLN A 62 -9.40 0.22 23.69
C GLN A 62 -8.06 0.92 23.49
N SER A 63 -6.97 0.36 24.02
CA SER A 63 -5.62 0.86 23.75
C SER A 63 -5.22 0.66 22.29
N PHE A 64 -5.64 -0.45 21.66
CA PHE A 64 -5.41 -0.67 20.24
C PHE A 64 -6.15 0.37 19.38
N TYR A 65 -7.44 0.61 19.63
CA TYR A 65 -8.23 1.62 18.92
C TYR A 65 -7.61 3.01 19.01
N LYS A 66 -7.08 3.37 20.18
CA LYS A 66 -6.39 4.66 20.37
C LYS A 66 -5.09 4.74 19.57
N LYS A 67 -4.32 3.64 19.51
CA LYS A 67 -3.06 3.59 18.77
C LYS A 67 -3.27 3.69 17.26
N TYR A 68 -4.30 3.00 16.74
CA TYR A 68 -4.61 2.90 15.30
C TYR A 68 -5.82 3.73 14.89
N GLU A 69 -6.10 4.80 15.62
CA GLU A 69 -7.30 5.61 15.42
C GLU A 69 -7.39 6.17 14.00
N ASN A 70 -6.27 6.60 13.42
CA ASN A 70 -6.22 7.17 12.08
C ASN A 70 -6.53 6.13 10.99
N GLU A 71 -5.95 4.94 11.13
CA GLU A 71 -6.17 3.82 10.22
C GLU A 71 -7.62 3.32 10.27
N ILE A 72 -8.21 3.24 11.47
CA ILE A 72 -9.56 2.70 11.72
C ILE A 72 -10.65 3.71 11.36
N LYS A 73 -10.56 4.96 11.87
CA LYS A 73 -11.57 6.01 11.65
C LYS A 73 -11.64 6.49 10.22
N GLN A 74 -10.67 6.07 9.41
CA GLN A 74 -10.88 6.07 7.98
C GLN A 74 -11.06 7.50 7.42
N ASN A 75 -10.41 8.48 8.06
CA ASN A 75 -10.48 9.90 7.73
C ASN A 75 -9.40 10.29 6.69
N ASN A 76 -9.11 11.59 6.52
CA ASN A 76 -8.09 12.05 5.56
C ASN A 76 -6.64 11.64 5.91
N ASN A 77 -6.41 11.07 7.09
CA ASN A 77 -5.08 10.72 7.61
C ASN A 77 -4.81 9.20 7.60
N VAL A 78 -5.52 8.46 6.74
CA VAL A 78 -5.39 7.00 6.62
C VAL A 78 -4.07 6.53 6.02
N TYR A 79 -3.32 7.37 5.32
CA TYR A 79 -2.08 6.96 4.67
C TYR A 79 -0.88 7.06 5.64
N THR A 80 -1.01 6.49 6.83
CA THR A 80 0.01 6.57 7.90
C THR A 80 1.31 5.87 7.52
N GLU A 81 2.35 5.99 8.34
CA GLU A 81 3.61 5.24 8.14
C GLU A 81 3.43 3.71 8.22
N ASN A 82 2.33 3.24 8.80
CA ASN A 82 1.97 1.83 8.82
C ASN A 82 1.32 1.37 7.51
N PHE A 83 0.86 2.28 6.65
CA PHE A 83 0.19 1.95 5.40
C PHE A 83 1.17 1.29 4.43
N ILE A 84 0.88 0.04 4.04
CA ILE A 84 1.77 -0.77 3.18
C ILE A 84 1.20 -1.07 1.81
N GLY A 85 -0.09 -0.82 1.57
CA GLY A 85 -0.74 -1.08 0.29
C GLY A 85 -2.25 -1.17 0.39
N SER A 86 -2.91 -1.33 -0.76
CA SER A 86 -4.37 -1.37 -0.87
C SER A 86 -4.77 -2.16 -2.10
N GLU A 87 -5.96 -2.76 -2.10
CA GLU A 87 -6.56 -3.40 -3.28
C GLU A 87 -6.96 -2.38 -4.37
N SER A 88 -6.91 -1.09 -4.07
CA SER A 88 -7.25 -0.02 -5.00
C SER A 88 -6.06 0.88 -5.31
N LEU A 89 -5.75 1.03 -6.61
CA LEU A 89 -4.66 1.88 -7.12
C LEU A 89 -4.83 3.36 -6.78
N ARG A 90 -6.02 3.81 -6.38
CA ARG A 90 -6.26 5.20 -5.97
C ARG A 90 -5.53 5.59 -4.69
N ASP A 91 -5.17 4.62 -3.86
CA ASP A 91 -4.44 4.83 -2.61
C ASP A 91 -2.91 4.77 -2.85
N TYR A 92 -2.51 4.64 -4.11
CA TYR A 92 -1.12 4.69 -4.53
C TYR A 92 -0.74 6.08 -4.96
N ASP A 93 0.56 6.29 -5.11
CA ASP A 93 1.15 7.58 -5.43
C ASP A 93 1.01 7.99 -6.92
N GLY A 94 0.05 7.39 -7.61
CA GLY A 94 -0.35 7.78 -8.94
C GLY A 94 -1.60 8.66 -8.88
N VAL A 95 -1.70 9.60 -9.82
CA VAL A 95 -2.93 10.38 -10.00
C VAL A 95 -4.14 9.46 -10.18
N LYS A 96 -5.35 9.97 -9.93
CA LYS A 96 -6.57 9.20 -10.19
C LYS A 96 -6.54 8.69 -11.64
N ASP A 97 -6.79 7.39 -11.81
CA ASP A 97 -6.79 6.70 -13.10
C ASP A 97 -5.45 6.73 -13.86
N PHE A 98 -4.33 6.96 -13.16
CA PHE A 98 -2.99 7.01 -13.75
C PHE A 98 -2.63 5.76 -14.56
N GLN A 99 -3.19 4.60 -14.19
CA GLN A 99 -2.91 3.35 -14.88
C GLN A 99 -3.26 3.42 -16.38
N HIS A 100 -4.18 4.32 -16.77
CA HIS A 100 -4.60 4.53 -18.15
C HIS A 100 -3.86 5.67 -18.87
N SER A 101 -2.82 6.25 -18.27
CA SER A 101 -2.06 7.36 -18.87
C SER A 101 -1.23 6.96 -20.09
N TYR A 102 -0.93 5.67 -20.25
CA TYR A 102 -0.22 5.13 -21.42
C TYR A 102 -0.89 3.86 -21.93
N SER A 103 -0.71 3.59 -23.22
CA SER A 103 -1.06 2.32 -23.82
C SER A 103 -0.35 1.15 -23.13
N THR A 104 -1.03 0.02 -23.08
CA THR A 104 -0.54 -1.24 -22.51
C THR A 104 0.43 -1.94 -23.45
N LYS A 105 1.52 -2.49 -22.91
CA LYS A 105 2.50 -3.26 -23.69
C LYS A 105 1.92 -4.60 -24.17
N ASN A 106 2.28 -5.04 -25.38
CA ASN A 106 2.05 -6.40 -25.90
C ASN A 106 0.59 -6.89 -25.82
N GLY A 107 -0.40 -6.02 -26.01
CA GLY A 107 -1.82 -6.42 -26.01
C GLY A 107 -2.38 -6.82 -24.65
N ILE A 108 -1.69 -6.47 -23.55
CA ILE A 108 -2.23 -6.59 -22.18
C ILE A 108 -3.51 -5.76 -22.06
N ILE A 109 -4.57 -6.30 -21.44
CA ILE A 109 -5.85 -5.57 -21.30
C ILE A 109 -5.81 -4.58 -20.13
N ASN A 110 -5.32 -5.01 -18.97
CA ASN A 110 -5.22 -4.17 -17.78
C ASN A 110 -3.75 -3.81 -17.55
N PRO A 111 -3.35 -2.53 -17.56
CA PRO A 111 -1.97 -2.12 -17.29
C PRO A 111 -1.49 -2.56 -15.90
N PHE A 112 -2.38 -2.62 -14.91
CA PHE A 112 -2.06 -3.25 -13.63
C PHE A 112 -2.04 -4.77 -13.74
N GLN A 113 -0.95 -5.38 -13.27
CA GLN A 113 -0.78 -6.83 -13.30
C GLN A 113 -1.06 -7.47 -11.94
N TYR A 114 -0.29 -7.06 -10.92
CA TYR A 114 -0.27 -7.64 -9.58
C TYR A 114 0.54 -6.75 -8.64
N TYR A 115 0.50 -7.04 -7.34
CA TYR A 115 1.35 -6.37 -6.37
C TYR A 115 2.69 -7.08 -6.21
N VAL A 116 3.73 -6.31 -5.91
CA VAL A 116 5.07 -6.79 -5.67
C VAL A 116 5.48 -6.42 -4.25
N TYR A 117 5.69 -7.42 -3.40
CA TYR A 117 6.10 -7.21 -2.02
C TYR A 117 7.61 -7.06 -1.89
N ILE A 118 8.01 -5.91 -1.35
CA ILE A 118 9.39 -5.43 -1.25
C ILE A 118 9.55 -4.75 0.10
N GLU A 119 10.45 -5.27 0.94
CA GLU A 119 10.82 -4.65 2.23
C GLU A 119 9.64 -4.21 3.12
N GLY A 120 8.53 -4.96 3.11
CA GLY A 120 7.35 -4.62 3.89
C GLY A 120 6.28 -3.80 3.16
N ILE A 121 6.47 -3.47 1.89
CA ILE A 121 5.58 -2.62 1.09
C ILE A 121 5.07 -3.37 -0.14
N LEU A 122 3.78 -3.20 -0.44
CA LEU A 122 3.12 -3.75 -1.63
C LEU A 122 3.13 -2.71 -2.75
N PHE A 123 4.08 -2.80 -3.66
CA PHE A 123 4.15 -1.92 -4.84
C PHE A 123 3.18 -2.40 -5.92
N ALA A 124 2.46 -1.49 -6.57
CA ALA A 124 1.63 -1.82 -7.71
C ALA A 124 2.50 -1.95 -8.97
N ARG A 125 2.44 -3.10 -9.66
CA ARG A 125 3.16 -3.30 -10.91
C ARG A 125 2.32 -2.88 -12.10
N ILE A 126 2.82 -1.91 -12.84
CA ILE A 126 2.16 -1.29 -13.98
C ILE A 126 2.98 -1.53 -15.25
N MET A 127 2.32 -2.03 -16.29
CA MET A 127 2.90 -2.40 -17.58
C MET A 127 2.37 -1.47 -18.68
N TRP A 128 3.20 -0.52 -19.08
CA TRP A 128 2.94 0.38 -20.20
C TRP A 128 3.89 0.08 -21.36
N GLU A 129 3.55 0.57 -22.56
CA GLU A 129 4.44 0.49 -23.72
C GLU A 129 5.82 1.11 -23.44
N ILE A 130 5.84 2.20 -22.66
CA ILE A 130 7.05 2.91 -22.27
C ILE A 130 7.90 2.17 -21.23
N GLY A 131 7.38 1.11 -20.60
CA GLY A 131 8.13 0.34 -19.62
C GLY A 131 7.30 -0.33 -18.54
N GLU A 132 8.01 -0.93 -17.60
CA GLU A 132 7.46 -1.52 -16.38
C GLU A 132 7.78 -0.61 -15.19
N PHE A 133 6.78 -0.39 -14.33
CA PHE A 133 6.89 0.53 -13.20
C PHE A 133 6.34 -0.10 -11.93
N LEU A 134 7.04 0.13 -10.81
CA LEU A 134 6.62 -0.27 -9.46
C LEU A 134 6.20 0.98 -8.69
N ILE A 135 4.90 1.15 -8.50
CA ILE A 135 4.34 2.37 -7.89
C ILE A 135 4.16 2.14 -6.38
N PRO A 136 4.71 3.02 -5.52
CA PRO A 136 4.52 2.90 -4.07
C PRO A 136 3.11 3.32 -3.64
N PRO A 137 2.61 2.81 -2.49
CA PRO A 137 1.46 3.40 -1.82
C PRO A 137 1.73 4.86 -1.40
N PHE A 138 0.69 5.67 -1.22
CA PHE A 138 0.77 7.09 -0.85
C PHE A 138 1.22 7.35 0.62
N GLN A 139 2.11 6.52 1.17
CA GLN A 139 2.52 6.55 2.58
C GLN A 139 3.03 7.94 3.03
N MET A 140 2.49 8.42 4.15
CA MET A 140 2.75 9.74 4.74
C MET A 140 3.06 9.62 6.23
N LYS A 141 3.99 10.45 6.70
CA LYS A 141 4.32 10.65 8.10
C LYS A 141 4.27 12.12 8.45
N ILE A 142 3.85 12.45 9.67
CA ILE A 142 3.98 13.79 10.23
C ILE A 142 5.19 13.78 11.17
N ASP A 143 6.14 14.69 10.96
CA ASP A 143 7.31 14.82 11.83
C ASP A 143 7.02 15.63 13.11
N ILE A 144 8.03 15.78 13.96
CA ILE A 144 7.92 16.55 15.21
C ILE A 144 7.59 18.04 15.01
N ASN A 145 7.77 18.56 13.80
CA ASN A 145 7.52 19.95 13.42
C ASN A 145 6.23 20.08 12.60
N GLU A 146 5.37 19.05 12.61
CA GLU A 146 4.12 18.97 11.85
C GLU A 146 4.28 18.99 10.32
N ASN A 147 5.49 18.73 9.80
CA ASN A 147 5.72 18.62 8.37
C ASN A 147 5.25 17.26 7.85
N LYS A 148 4.66 17.28 6.65
CA LYS A 148 4.34 16.05 5.91
C LYS A 148 5.58 15.52 5.21
N ILE A 149 5.95 14.30 5.56
CA ILE A 149 7.03 13.53 4.94
C ILE A 149 6.38 12.36 4.17
N PHE A 150 6.99 11.99 3.05
CA PHE A 150 6.54 10.88 2.22
C PHE A 150 7.67 9.85 2.08
N PRO A 151 7.86 8.96 3.07
CA PRO A 151 9.07 8.14 3.19
C PRO A 151 9.36 7.27 1.97
N LEU A 152 8.31 6.79 1.29
CA LEU A 152 8.48 5.96 0.09
C LEU A 152 8.89 6.77 -1.13
N ARG A 153 8.50 8.05 -1.22
CA ARG A 153 8.86 8.93 -2.34
C ARG A 153 10.33 9.27 -2.36
N GLU A 154 10.97 9.34 -1.20
CA GLU A 154 12.41 9.62 -1.07
C GLU A 154 13.27 8.56 -1.77
N LYS A 155 12.75 7.33 -1.89
CA LYS A 155 13.39 6.21 -2.59
C LYS A 155 12.95 6.07 -4.05
N CYS A 156 12.02 6.90 -4.52
CA CYS A 156 11.40 6.79 -5.82
C CYS A 156 11.85 7.90 -6.78
N LYS A 157 11.65 7.67 -8.07
CA LYS A 157 11.78 8.69 -9.12
C LYS A 157 10.39 9.18 -9.53
N LEU A 158 10.29 10.45 -9.88
CA LEU A 158 9.06 11.01 -10.45
C LEU A 158 9.02 10.75 -11.95
N LEU A 159 7.96 10.10 -12.41
CA LEU A 159 7.62 9.95 -13.82
C LEU A 159 6.77 11.14 -14.26
N TYR A 160 7.00 11.61 -15.48
CA TYR A 160 6.25 12.69 -16.11
C TYR A 160 5.46 12.15 -17.30
N ASP A 161 4.29 12.73 -17.55
CA ASP A 161 3.49 12.40 -18.73
C ASP A 161 4.04 13.06 -20.01
N ASN A 162 3.40 12.80 -21.16
CA ASN A 162 3.83 13.35 -22.46
C ASN A 162 3.72 14.88 -22.56
N ARG A 163 3.06 15.55 -21.62
CA ARG A 163 2.95 17.01 -21.52
C ARG A 163 4.02 17.60 -20.60
N GLY A 164 4.82 16.75 -19.94
CA GLY A 164 5.80 17.16 -18.95
C GLY A 164 5.22 17.36 -17.56
N GLU A 165 3.99 16.91 -17.31
CA GLU A 165 3.34 17.02 -16.00
C GLU A 165 3.68 15.83 -15.10
N PRO A 166 3.89 16.02 -13.79
CA PRO A 166 4.08 14.93 -12.84
C PRO A 166 2.95 13.89 -12.92
N LEU A 167 3.30 12.63 -13.18
CA LEU A 167 2.34 11.54 -13.34
C LEU A 167 2.25 10.67 -12.08
N CYS A 168 3.37 10.07 -11.68
CA CYS A 168 3.44 9.18 -10.51
C CYS A 168 4.89 8.98 -10.07
N TYR A 169 5.08 8.66 -8.80
CA TYR A 169 6.36 8.16 -8.32
C TYR A 169 6.50 6.67 -8.63
N TYR A 170 7.71 6.22 -8.91
CA TYR A 170 8.01 4.80 -9.09
C TYR A 170 9.37 4.43 -8.49
N LEU A 171 9.46 3.20 -7.99
CA LEU A 171 10.71 2.60 -7.57
C LEU A 171 11.46 2.09 -8.82
N PRO A 172 12.70 2.51 -9.07
CA PRO A 172 13.48 2.03 -10.21
C PRO A 172 13.79 0.53 -10.09
N ILE A 173 13.43 -0.25 -11.12
CA ILE A 173 13.57 -1.72 -11.11
C ILE A 173 15.04 -2.16 -11.08
N ASP A 174 15.96 -1.37 -11.64
CA ASP A 174 17.39 -1.72 -11.67
C ASP A 174 18.05 -1.68 -10.29
N ASP A 175 17.49 -0.91 -9.35
CA ASP A 175 17.92 -0.93 -7.94
C ASP A 175 17.56 -2.27 -7.28
N PHE A 176 16.62 -3.03 -7.85
CA PHE A 176 16.22 -4.35 -7.39
C PHE A 176 17.08 -5.49 -7.93
N LYS A 177 17.57 -5.39 -9.17
CA LYS A 177 18.41 -6.43 -9.79
C LYS A 177 19.77 -6.57 -9.11
N LYS A 178 20.28 -5.51 -8.47
CA LYS A 178 21.53 -5.54 -7.69
C LYS A 178 21.41 -6.21 -6.32
N ILE A 179 20.20 -6.31 -5.78
CA ILE A 179 19.95 -6.92 -4.45
C ILE A 179 19.75 -8.45 -4.56
N LEU A 180 19.52 -8.95 -5.78
CA LEU A 180 19.30 -10.37 -6.08
C LEU A 180 20.50 -11.04 -6.79
N ALA A 181 21.59 -10.30 -7.01
CA ALA A 181 22.82 -10.77 -7.67
C ALA A 181 23.93 -11.07 -6.65
#